data_AF-A0A6V7LA90-F1
#
_entry.id   AF-A0A6V7LA90-F1
#
_cell.length_a   1.000
_cell.length_b   1.000
_cell.length_c   1.000
_cell.angle_alpha   90.00
_cell.angle_beta   90.00
_cell.angle_gamma   90.00
#
_symmetry.space_group_name_H-M   'P 1'
#
loop_
_entity.id
_entity.type
_entity.pdbx_description
1 polymer ?
#
loop_
_entity_poly.entity_id
_entity_poly.type
_entity_poly.pdbx_seq_one_letter_code
_entity_poly.pdbx_strand_id
1 'polypeptide(L)'
;TSMRPPSMQEWSNCKELLEGRVQVQWDIKDEDVWIRVSARITEDQYVAFGLSGLEGKAQMAGGDVVVVGYDKKKKKFIAEDYYMSDTTQCDGRKGVCPDERVGGKNDATLIHGDRKNGVTI
;
A
#
# COMPACT_ATOMS: atom_id res chain seq x y z
N THR A 1 -38.04 4.30 -8.52
CA THR A 1 -36.93 3.66 -7.76
C THR A 1 -35.63 4.16 -8.34
N SER A 2 -35.01 5.14 -7.68
CA SER A 2 -33.77 5.78 -8.15
C SER A 2 -32.60 4.80 -7.93
N MET A 3 -32.04 4.27 -9.02
CA MET A 3 -30.80 3.51 -8.98
C MET A 3 -29.68 4.47 -8.60
N ARG A 4 -29.18 4.35 -7.37
CA ARG A 4 -27.97 5.05 -6.94
C ARG A 4 -26.83 4.60 -7.86
N PRO A 5 -26.02 5.51 -8.44
CA PRO A 5 -24.79 5.14 -9.14
C PRO A 5 -23.89 4.34 -8.18
N PRO A 6 -22.99 3.48 -8.70
CA PRO A 6 -22.21 2.56 -7.88
C PRO A 6 -21.58 3.36 -6.74
N SER A 7 -21.94 3.01 -5.52
CA SER A 7 -21.63 3.76 -4.32
C SER A 7 -20.17 4.15 -4.37
N MET A 8 -19.87 5.45 -4.36
CA MET A 8 -18.60 5.91 -3.81
C MET A 8 -18.55 5.25 -2.44
N GLN A 9 -17.71 4.22 -2.28
CA GLN A 9 -17.62 3.52 -1.01
C GLN A 9 -17.27 4.58 0.04
N GLU A 10 -18.20 4.82 0.96
CA GLU A 10 -18.00 5.77 2.04
C GLU A 10 -17.09 5.08 3.05
N TRP A 11 -15.81 5.45 3.02
CA TRP A 11 -14.80 4.98 3.96
C TRP A 11 -14.97 5.70 5.29
N SER A 12 -14.96 4.95 6.39
CA SER A 12 -15.15 5.50 7.73
C SER A 12 -13.92 6.26 8.25
N ASN A 13 -12.73 5.92 7.76
CA ASN A 13 -11.48 6.56 8.16
C ASN A 13 -10.71 7.12 6.97
N CYS A 14 -10.03 8.24 7.19
CA CYS A 14 -9.21 8.90 6.19
C CYS A 14 -8.06 9.67 6.86
N LYS A 15 -6.86 9.55 6.30
CA LYS A 15 -5.68 10.32 6.72
C LYS A 15 -4.88 10.79 5.52
N GLU A 16 -4.55 12.07 5.50
CA GLU A 16 -3.56 12.62 4.58
C GLU A 16 -2.15 12.52 5.18
N LEU A 17 -1.20 12.14 4.33
CA LEU A 17 0.21 11.95 4.61
C LEU A 17 1.04 12.68 3.56
N LEU A 18 2.31 12.95 3.87
CA LEU A 18 3.29 13.55 2.95
C LEU A 18 2.78 14.84 2.29
N GLU A 19 2.22 15.74 3.08
CA GLU A 19 1.69 17.04 2.63
C GLU A 19 0.59 16.90 1.56
N GLY A 20 -0.31 15.92 1.75
CA GLY A 20 -1.45 15.69 0.86
C GLY A 20 -1.10 14.98 -0.44
N ARG A 21 0.15 14.50 -0.59
CA ARG A 21 0.55 13.68 -1.76
C ARG A 21 0.03 12.25 -1.68
N VAL A 22 -0.25 11.76 -0.48
CA VAL A 22 -0.81 10.44 -0.21
C VAL A 22 -2.00 10.59 0.73
N GLN A 23 -3.12 9.97 0.36
CA GLN A 23 -4.29 9.83 1.22
C GLN A 23 -4.56 8.35 1.42
N VAL A 24 -4.71 7.94 2.67
CA VAL A 24 -5.06 6.57 3.04
C VAL A 24 -6.45 6.56 3.66
N GLN A 25 -7.33 5.74 3.11
CA GLN A 25 -8.66 5.48 3.65
C GLN A 25 -8.73 4.02 4.07
N TRP A 26 -9.44 3.72 5.16
CA TRP A 26 -9.60 2.34 5.59
C TRP A 26 -10.92 2.07 6.32
N ASP A 27 -11.34 0.82 6.21
CA ASP A 27 -12.49 0.23 6.91
C ASP A 27 -12.09 -1.15 7.43
N ILE A 28 -12.66 -1.54 8.57
CA ILE A 28 -12.59 -2.92 9.04
C ILE A 28 -13.80 -3.66 8.47
N LYS A 29 -13.56 -4.77 7.77
CA LYS A 29 -14.58 -5.64 7.17
C LYS A 29 -14.37 -7.06 7.70
N ASP A 30 -15.21 -7.46 8.64
CA ASP A 30 -15.12 -8.76 9.32
C ASP A 30 -13.72 -8.96 9.94
N GLU A 31 -12.90 -9.84 9.36
CA GLU A 31 -11.54 -10.14 9.82
C GLU A 31 -10.45 -9.36 9.05
N ASP A 32 -10.83 -8.64 7.98
CA ASP A 32 -9.91 -7.93 7.11
C ASP A 32 -9.92 -6.41 7.37
N VAL A 33 -8.79 -5.76 7.07
CA VAL A 33 -8.71 -4.30 6.94
C VAL A 33 -8.64 -3.94 5.47
N TRP A 34 -9.68 -3.26 4.99
CA TRP A 34 -9.71 -2.74 3.63
C TRP A 34 -8.99 -1.40 3.63
N ILE A 35 -8.00 -1.25 2.74
CA ILE A 35 -7.19 -0.04 2.63
C ILE A 35 -7.27 0.46 1.19
N ARG A 36 -7.48 1.77 1.04
CA ARG A 36 -7.38 2.48 -0.23
C ARG A 36 -6.29 3.54 -0.12
N VAL A 37 -5.32 3.48 -1.03
CA VAL A 37 -4.22 4.44 -1.11
C VAL A 37 -4.41 5.30 -2.36
N SER A 38 -4.71 6.58 -2.19
CA SER A 38 -4.77 7.54 -3.30
C SER A 38 -3.51 8.41 -3.29
N ALA A 39 -2.70 8.36 -4.34
CA ALA A 39 -1.40 9.01 -4.35
C ALA A 39 -1.09 9.73 -5.68
N ARG A 40 -0.45 10.90 -5.58
CA ARG A 40 0.08 11.65 -6.72
C ARG A 40 1.46 11.13 -7.10
N ILE A 41 1.49 9.97 -7.74
CA ILE A 41 2.72 9.28 -8.19
C ILE A 41 2.71 9.04 -9.69
N THR A 42 3.85 8.82 -10.33
CA THR A 42 4.00 8.33 -11.71
C THR A 42 4.16 6.81 -11.75
N GLU A 43 4.14 6.18 -12.94
CA GLU A 43 4.23 4.72 -13.08
C GLU A 43 5.60 4.13 -12.69
N ASP A 44 6.62 4.96 -12.50
CA ASP A 44 7.96 4.61 -11.98
C ASP A 44 8.10 4.89 -10.48
N GLN A 45 7.02 5.32 -9.83
CA GLN A 45 6.95 5.58 -8.41
C GLN A 45 5.98 4.60 -7.75
N TYR A 46 6.14 4.43 -6.44
CA TYR A 46 5.30 3.58 -5.62
C TYR A 46 5.02 4.28 -4.29
N VAL A 47 4.03 3.76 -3.56
CA VAL A 47 3.82 4.08 -2.15
C VAL A 47 4.03 2.81 -1.35
N ALA A 48 4.78 2.89 -0.25
CA ALA A 48 4.82 1.86 0.77
C ALA A 48 4.03 2.36 1.98
N PHE A 49 3.04 1.59 2.43
CA PHE A 49 2.21 1.94 3.58
C PHE A 49 2.07 0.73 4.50
N GLY A 50 2.24 0.96 5.80
CA GLY A 50 2.11 -0.09 6.80
C GLY A 50 2.66 0.33 8.16
N LEU A 51 2.98 -0.67 8.97
CA LEU A 51 3.40 -0.51 10.36
C LEU A 51 4.88 -0.13 10.45
N SER A 52 5.16 0.80 11.37
CA SER A 52 6.52 1.18 11.71
C SER A 52 7.23 0.08 12.48
N GLY A 53 8.54 -0.04 12.32
CA GLY A 53 9.35 -0.99 13.09
C GLY A 53 9.55 -0.60 14.55
N LEU A 54 9.03 0.56 14.97
CA LEU A 54 9.02 0.99 16.36
C LEU A 54 7.69 1.67 16.69
N GLU A 55 7.05 1.25 17.78
CA GLU A 55 5.80 1.83 18.24
C GLU A 55 5.97 3.32 18.60
N GLY A 56 5.00 4.16 18.21
CA GLY A 56 4.99 5.58 18.52
C GLY A 56 6.02 6.44 17.77
N LYS A 57 6.85 5.85 16.89
CA LYS A 57 7.88 6.58 16.13
C LYS A 57 7.98 6.04 14.72
N ALA A 58 8.16 6.91 13.72
CA ALA A 58 8.45 6.46 12.35
C ALA A 58 9.86 5.86 12.28
N GLN A 59 9.95 4.59 11.90
CA GLN A 59 11.20 3.85 11.74
C GLN A 59 11.05 2.81 10.62
N MET A 60 11.98 2.84 9.66
CA MET A 60 11.99 1.89 8.55
C MET A 60 12.44 0.50 9.01
N ALA A 61 13.54 0.40 9.74
CA ALA A 61 14.06 -0.88 10.21
C ALA A 61 13.08 -1.54 11.19
N GLY A 62 12.72 -2.79 10.90
CA GLY A 62 11.66 -3.56 11.55
C GLY A 62 10.25 -3.28 11.03
N GLY A 63 10.10 -2.38 10.05
CA GLY A 63 8.80 -2.03 9.49
C GLY A 63 8.23 -3.11 8.59
N ASP A 64 6.91 -3.11 8.48
CA ASP A 64 6.11 -4.09 7.77
C ASP A 64 5.09 -3.35 6.90
N VAL A 65 5.25 -3.42 5.58
CA VAL A 65 4.60 -2.50 4.64
C VAL A 65 4.13 -3.19 3.37
N VAL A 66 2.98 -2.76 2.89
CA VAL A 66 2.53 -3.10 1.55
C VAL A 66 3.02 -2.04 0.57
N VAL A 67 3.73 -2.49 -0.45
CA VAL A 67 4.17 -1.69 -1.60
C VAL A 67 3.09 -1.73 -2.67
N VAL A 68 2.52 -0.56 -2.97
CA VAL A 68 1.51 -0.37 -4.01
C VAL A 68 2.02 0.54 -5.13
N GLY A 69 1.68 0.19 -6.37
CA GLY A 69 2.13 0.93 -7.55
C GLY A 69 1.75 0.25 -8.86
N TYR A 70 2.36 0.70 -9.95
CA TYR A 70 2.17 0.11 -11.28
C TYR A 70 3.44 -0.60 -11.75
N ASP A 71 3.35 -1.91 -11.99
CA ASP A 71 4.45 -2.67 -12.60
C ASP A 71 4.38 -2.50 -14.13
N LYS A 72 5.25 -1.64 -14.67
CA LYS A 72 5.36 -1.38 -16.12
C LYS A 72 5.67 -2.63 -16.94
N LYS A 73 6.43 -3.59 -16.39
CA LYS A 73 6.81 -4.80 -17.12
C LYS A 73 5.63 -5.76 -17.22
N LYS A 74 4.91 -5.95 -16.11
CA LYS A 74 3.71 -6.81 -16.04
C LYS A 74 2.44 -6.10 -16.55
N LYS A 75 2.50 -4.78 -16.76
CA LYS A 75 1.39 -3.90 -17.16
C LYS A 75 0.18 -4.00 -16.23
N LYS A 76 0.41 -4.09 -14.93
CA LYS A 76 -0.66 -4.21 -13.92
C LYS A 76 -0.31 -3.45 -12.64
N PHE A 77 -1.34 -3.07 -11.89
CA PHE A 77 -1.18 -2.61 -10.52
C PHE A 77 -0.74 -3.77 -9.62
N ILE A 78 -0.03 -3.42 -8.55
CA ILE A 78 0.49 -4.36 -7.57
C ILE A 78 0.17 -3.90 -6.15
N ALA A 79 0.02 -4.89 -5.27
CA ALA A 79 0.09 -4.76 -3.82
C ALA A 79 0.94 -5.95 -3.35
N GLU A 80 2.15 -5.68 -2.90
CA GLU A 80 3.12 -6.69 -2.50
C GLU A 80 3.59 -6.38 -1.08
N ASP A 81 3.58 -7.37 -0.20
CA ASP A 81 3.98 -7.25 1.20
C ASP A 81 5.50 -7.34 1.40
N TYR A 82 6.04 -6.47 2.25
CA TYR A 82 7.47 -6.28 2.47
C TYR A 82 7.81 -6.07 3.94
N TYR A 83 8.68 -6.94 4.44
CA TYR A 83 9.43 -6.74 5.66
C TYR A 83 10.74 -5.97 5.43
N MET A 84 10.93 -4.90 6.20
CA MET A 84 12.08 -4.01 6.13
C MET A 84 13.03 -4.24 7.30
N SER A 85 13.87 -5.27 7.21
CA SER A 85 14.85 -5.58 8.27
C SER A 85 15.98 -4.54 8.41
N ASP A 86 16.27 -3.79 7.35
CA ASP A 86 17.30 -2.75 7.31
C ASP A 86 16.95 -1.71 6.22
N THR A 87 17.72 -0.64 6.13
CA THR A 87 17.61 0.44 5.14
C THR A 87 18.28 0.12 3.80
N THR A 88 18.89 -1.06 3.68
CA THR A 88 19.55 -1.53 2.46
C THR A 88 18.60 -2.27 1.52
N GLN A 89 18.99 -2.43 0.25
CA GLN A 89 18.28 -3.28 -0.69
C GLN A 89 18.27 -4.75 -0.21
N CYS A 90 17.22 -5.50 -0.57
CA CYS A 90 17.14 -6.93 -0.30
C CYS A 90 18.33 -7.70 -0.90
N ASP A 91 19.14 -8.33 -0.04
CA ASP A 91 20.22 -9.26 -0.45
C ASP A 91 19.72 -10.71 -0.63
N GLY A 92 18.43 -10.94 -0.36
CA GLY A 92 17.78 -12.25 -0.33
C GLY A 92 17.54 -12.80 1.08
N ARG A 93 18.01 -12.11 2.12
CA ARG A 93 17.78 -12.44 3.54
C ARG A 93 17.54 -11.20 4.42
N LYS A 94 18.22 -10.09 4.13
CA LYS A 94 18.19 -8.82 4.86
C LYS A 94 18.00 -7.63 3.92
N GLY A 95 17.63 -6.48 4.49
CA GLY A 95 17.22 -5.27 3.78
C GLY A 95 15.71 -5.13 3.68
N VAL A 96 15.25 -4.38 2.67
CA VAL A 96 13.84 -4.21 2.29
C VAL A 96 13.45 -5.32 1.31
N CYS A 97 12.86 -6.40 1.83
CA CYS A 97 12.57 -7.61 1.06
C CYS A 97 11.07 -7.85 0.93
N PRO A 98 10.58 -8.38 -0.21
CA PRO A 98 9.25 -8.96 -0.25
C PRO A 98 9.18 -10.15 0.72
N ASP A 99 8.08 -10.30 1.42
CA ASP A 99 7.92 -11.31 2.47
C ASP A 99 8.16 -12.73 1.97
N GLU A 100 7.63 -13.05 0.79
CA GLU A 100 7.82 -14.35 0.13
C GLU A 100 9.30 -14.69 -0.09
N ARG A 101 10.19 -13.69 -0.19
CA ARG A 101 11.61 -13.90 -0.42
C ARG A 101 12.38 -14.25 0.86
N VAL A 102 11.84 -13.89 2.03
CA VAL A 102 12.45 -14.15 3.35
C VAL A 102 11.72 -15.23 4.14
N GLY A 103 10.77 -15.93 3.50
CA GLY A 103 10.05 -17.08 4.07
C GLY A 103 8.67 -16.75 4.64
N GLY A 104 8.20 -15.51 4.47
CA GLY A 104 6.83 -15.08 4.76
C GLY A 104 5.87 -15.35 3.60
N LYS A 105 4.72 -14.68 3.62
CA LYS A 105 3.71 -14.71 2.56
C LYS A 105 3.34 -13.29 2.20
N ASN A 106 2.82 -13.09 0.99
CA ASN A 106 2.15 -11.84 0.67
C ASN A 106 0.75 -11.86 1.30
N ASP A 107 0.56 -11.16 2.41
CA ASP A 107 -0.73 -11.08 3.11
C ASP A 107 -1.62 -9.93 2.58
N ALA A 108 -1.16 -9.23 1.53
CA ALA A 108 -1.93 -8.20 0.83
C ALA A 108 -2.62 -8.74 -0.44
N THR A 109 -3.92 -8.48 -0.56
CA THR A 109 -4.69 -8.78 -1.79
C THR A 109 -5.10 -7.49 -2.50
N LEU A 110 -4.69 -7.34 -3.76
CA LEU A 110 -5.12 -6.23 -4.60
C LEU A 110 -6.59 -6.43 -5.03
N ILE A 111 -7.48 -5.56 -4.55
CA ILE A 111 -8.91 -5.56 -4.93
C ILE A 111 -9.15 -4.76 -6.21
N HIS A 112 -8.53 -3.59 -6.32
CA HIS A 112 -8.69 -2.67 -7.45
C HIS A 112 -7.45 -1.77 -7.55
N GLY A 113 -7.12 -1.35 -8.77
CA GLY A 113 -6.13 -0.32 -9.02
C GLY A 113 -6.50 0.46 -10.28
N ASP A 114 -6.38 1.78 -10.23
CA ASP A 114 -6.63 2.67 -11.37
C ASP A 114 -5.73 3.91 -11.31
N ARG A 115 -5.60 4.60 -12.43
CA ARG A 115 -4.91 5.88 -12.51
C ARG A 115 -5.73 6.87 -13.31
N LYS A 116 -6.10 7.98 -12.67
CA LYS A 116 -6.89 9.04 -13.31
C LYS A 116 -6.40 10.41 -12.89
N ASN A 117 -6.24 11.32 -13.85
CA ASN A 117 -5.87 12.72 -13.63
C ASN A 117 -4.61 12.91 -12.74
N GLY A 118 -3.61 12.04 -12.91
CA GLY A 118 -2.35 12.12 -12.15
C GLY A 118 -2.41 11.56 -10.72
N VAL A 119 -3.51 10.92 -10.34
CA VAL A 119 -3.65 10.18 -9.07
C VAL A 119 -3.76 8.69 -9.38
N THR A 120 -2.95 7.89 -8.71
CA THR A 120 -3.09 6.42 -8.67
C THR A 120 -3.86 6.05 -7.41
N ILE A 121 -4.82 5.16 -7.57
CA ILE A 121 -5.71 4.63 -6.52
C ILE A 121 -5.55 3.11 -6.50
#